data_AF-A0A845YJ59-F1
#
_entry.id   AF-A0A845YJ59-F1
#
_cell.length_a   1.000
_cell.length_b   1.000
_cell.length_c   1.000
_cell.angle_alpha   90.00
_cell.angle_beta   90.00
_cell.angle_gamma   90.00
#
_symmetry.space_group_name_H-M   'P 1'
#
loop_
_entity.id
_entity.type
_entity.pdbx_description
1 polymer ?
#
loop_
_entity_poly.entity_id
_entity_poly.type
_entity_poly.pdbx_seq_one_letter_code
_entity_poly.pdbx_strand_id
1 'polypeptide(L)'
;MTYLLINAIAMFFQIYTTLIIVRVLLTWLQMYNWANQVASFLSPITDPYLNIFRSFIPPLGGLDFSPLIAILVLNFLSQSFVRAAFSLI
;
A
#
# COMPACT_ATOMS: atom_id res chain seq x y z
N MET A 1 15.08 -8.70 21.93
CA MET A 1 14.04 -9.51 21.24
C MET A 1 12.92 -8.63 20.71
N THR A 2 12.34 -7.75 21.53
CA THR A 2 11.26 -6.83 21.16
C THR A 2 11.59 -5.91 19.97
N TYR A 3 12.82 -5.37 19.91
CA TYR A 3 13.28 -4.55 18.78
C TYR A 3 13.26 -5.27 17.42
N LEU A 4 13.55 -6.58 17.40
CA LEU A 4 13.52 -7.36 16.15
C LEU A 4 12.09 -7.51 15.64
N LEU A 5 11.13 -7.73 16.55
CA LEU A 5 9.71 -7.82 16.21
C LEU A 5 9.17 -6.49 15.66
N ILE A 6 9.53 -5.36 16.29
CA ILE A 6 9.13 -4.03 15.83
C ILE A 6 9.67 -3.76 14.42
N ASN A 7 10.96 -4.05 14.19
CA ASN A 7 11.57 -3.85 12.88
C ASN A 7 10.96 -4.76 11.80
N ALA A 8 10.65 -6.02 12.12
CA ALA A 8 10.00 -6.93 11.18
C ALA A 8 8.62 -6.42 10.75
N ILE A 9 7.82 -5.92 11.69
CA ILE A 9 6.49 -5.35 11.39
C ILE A 9 6.61 -4.04 10.61
N ALA A 10 7.54 -3.16 10.99
CA ALA A 10 7.80 -1.93 10.26
C ALA A 10 8.22 -2.19 8.80
N MET A 11 9.09 -3.18 8.60
CA MET A 11 9.53 -3.62 7.27
C MET A 11 8.37 -4.19 6.44
N PHE A 12 7.46 -4.96 7.07
CA PHE A 12 6.26 -5.44 6.41
C PHE A 12 5.39 -4.28 5.88
N PHE A 13 5.12 -3.27 6.71
CA PHE A 13 4.37 -2.09 6.29
C PHE A 13 5.06 -1.35 5.14
N GLN A 14 6.39 -1.23 5.18
CA GLN A 14 7.18 -0.57 4.14
C GLN A 14 7.10 -1.32 2.80
N ILE A 15 7.26 -2.66 2.82
CA ILE A 15 7.13 -3.50 1.62
C ILE A 15 5.72 -3.39 1.05
N TYR A 16 4.69 -3.48 1.89
CA TYR A 16 3.31 -3.39 1.45
C TYR A 16 2.98 -2.02 0.83
N THR A 17 3.47 -0.94 1.44
CA THR A 17 3.37 0.42 0.88
C THR A 17 4.04 0.51 -0.50
N THR A 18 5.23 -0.09 -0.63
CA THR A 18 5.99 -0.10 -1.89
C THR A 18 5.24 -0.87 -2.97
N LEU A 19 4.63 -2.02 -2.64
CA LEU A 19 3.80 -2.78 -3.57
C LEU A 19 2.61 -1.97 -4.07
N ILE A 20 1.93 -1.23 -3.19
CA ILE A 20 0.84 -0.34 -3.61
C ILE A 20 1.36 0.73 -4.55
N ILE A 21 2.48 1.40 -4.23
CA ILE A 21 3.08 2.41 -5.11
C ILE A 21 3.41 1.83 -6.48
N VAL A 22 4.09 0.69 -6.53
CA VAL A 22 4.44 0.00 -7.78
C VAL A 22 3.17 -0.33 -8.56
N ARG A 23 2.14 -0.89 -7.93
CA ARG A 23 0.87 -1.21 -8.58
C ARG A 23 0.24 0.02 -9.24
N VAL A 24 0.27 1.17 -8.57
CA VAL A 24 -0.29 2.44 -9.08
C VAL A 24 0.53 2.98 -10.25
N LEU A 25 1.85 2.94 -10.15
CA LEU A 25 2.72 3.32 -11.27
C LEU A 25 2.50 2.42 -12.49
N LEU A 26 2.30 1.11 -12.28
CA LEU A 26 1.97 0.18 -13.36
C LEU A 26 0.60 0.48 -13.98
N THR A 27 -0.39 0.94 -13.19
CA THR A 27 -1.66 1.42 -13.74
C THR A 27 -1.55 2.73 -14.52
N TRP A 28 -0.43 3.45 -14.49
CA TRP A 28 -0.21 4.57 -15.43
C TRP A 28 0.45 4.09 -16.73
N LEU A 29 1.12 2.93 -16.68
CA LEU A 29 1.83 2.30 -17.79
C LEU A 29 0.99 1.23 -18.50
N GLN A 30 -0.35 1.30 -18.46
CA GLN A 30 -1.27 0.30 -19.02
C GLN A 30 -1.07 0.04 -20.52
N MET A 31 -0.44 1.00 -21.22
CA MET A 31 -0.06 0.90 -22.63
C MET A 31 0.95 -0.22 -22.91
N TYR A 32 1.63 -0.76 -21.88
CA TYR A 32 2.56 -1.88 -22.01
C TYR A 32 1.97 -3.18 -21.44
N ASN A 33 1.96 -4.24 -22.26
CA ASN A 33 1.41 -5.55 -21.87
C ASN A 33 2.09 -6.16 -20.63
N TRP A 34 3.41 -5.98 -20.48
CA TRP A 34 4.15 -6.48 -19.32
C TRP A 34 3.75 -5.76 -18.03
N ALA A 35 3.41 -4.46 -18.11
CA ALA A 35 2.99 -3.70 -16.94
C ALA A 35 1.63 -4.18 -16.42
N ASN A 36 0.69 -4.48 -17.34
CA ASN A 36 -0.59 -5.08 -17.00
C ASN A 36 -0.46 -6.47 -16.40
N GLN A 37 0.46 -7.32 -16.88
CA GLN A 37 0.71 -8.63 -16.28
C GLN A 37 1.20 -8.50 -14.83
N VAL A 38 2.19 -7.64 -14.59
CA VAL A 38 2.70 -7.41 -13.22
C VAL A 38 1.62 -6.78 -12.34
N ALA A 39 0.85 -5.81 -12.83
CA ALA A 39 -0.26 -5.21 -12.09
C ALA A 39 -1.33 -6.24 -11.72
N SER A 40 -1.67 -7.17 -12.63
CA SER A 40 -2.63 -8.24 -12.38
C SER A 40 -2.15 -9.23 -11.33
N PHE A 41 -0.84 -9.47 -11.25
CA PHE A 41 -0.22 -10.29 -10.21
C PHE A 41 -0.26 -9.61 -8.84
N LEU A 42 -0.08 -8.28 -8.78
CA LEU A 42 -0.18 -7.50 -7.54
C LEU A 42 -1.62 -7.22 -7.11
N SER A 43 -2.58 -7.30 -8.04
CA SER A 43 -4.00 -7.04 -7.79
C SER A 43 -4.57 -7.83 -6.61
N PRO A 44 -4.48 -9.17 -6.53
CA PRO A 44 -5.05 -9.93 -5.42
C PRO A 44 -4.46 -9.59 -4.04
N ILE A 45 -3.23 -9.06 -3.99
CA ILE A 45 -2.55 -8.69 -2.74
C ILE A 45 -2.93 -7.26 -2.29
N THR A 46 -3.07 -6.35 -3.26
CA THR A 46 -3.28 -4.92 -3.00
C THR A 46 -4.75 -4.50 -3.08
N ASP A 47 -5.59 -5.22 -3.83
CA ASP A 47 -7.01 -4.92 -4.02
C ASP A 47 -7.85 -5.03 -2.77
N PRO A 48 -7.72 -6.03 -1.88
CA PRO A 48 -8.53 -6.08 -0.66
C PRO A 48 -8.39 -4.81 0.18
N TYR A 49 -7.19 -4.26 0.26
CA TYR A 49 -6.91 -3.01 0.94
C TYR A 49 -7.41 -1.80 0.13
N LEU A 50 -7.08 -1.74 -1.16
CA LEU A 50 -7.45 -0.61 -2.02
C LEU A 50 -8.95 -0.50 -2.27
N ASN A 51 -9.69 -1.61 -2.28
CA ASN A 51 -11.14 -1.63 -2.46
C ASN A 51 -11.90 -0.99 -1.29
N ILE A 52 -11.33 -1.03 -0.08
CA ILE A 52 -11.89 -0.31 1.08
C ILE A 52 -11.88 1.19 0.80
N PHE A 53 -10.79 1.71 0.20
CA PHE A 53 -10.66 3.13 -0.13
C PHE A 53 -11.34 3.51 -1.45
N ARG A 54 -11.40 2.61 -2.45
CA ARG A 54 -12.15 2.81 -3.71
C ARG A 54 -13.65 2.95 -3.48
N SER A 55 -14.18 2.34 -2.42
CA SER A 55 -15.60 2.48 -2.05
C SER A 55 -15.93 3.91 -1.57
N PHE A 56 -14.94 4.63 -1.03
CA PHE A 56 -15.11 6.02 -0.60
C PHE A 56 -14.84 7.04 -1.70
N ILE A 57 -14.01 6.71 -2.70
CA ILE A 57 -13.61 7.63 -3.76
C ILE A 57 -13.81 6.95 -5.12
N PRO A 58 -14.87 7.31 -5.86
CA PRO A 58 -15.07 6.77 -7.19
C PRO A 58 -13.90 7.15 -8.10
N PRO A 59 -13.48 6.26 -9.01
CA PRO A 59 -12.40 6.53 -9.95
C PRO A 59 -12.75 7.73 -10.84
N LEU A 60 -11.98 8.82 -10.74
CA LEU A 60 -12.16 10.01 -11.57
C LEU A 60 -11.31 9.87 -12.83
N GLY A 61 -11.97 9.61 -13.98
CA GLY A 61 -11.30 9.65 -15.29
C GLY A 61 -10.29 8.53 -15.55
N GLY A 62 -10.46 7.35 -14.94
CA GLY A 62 -9.55 6.21 -15.13
C GLY A 62 -8.24 6.30 -14.34
N LEU A 63 -8.03 7.39 -13.58
CA LEU A 63 -6.95 7.53 -12.61
C LEU A 63 -7.49 7.30 -11.19
N ASP A 64 -7.01 6.23 -10.56
CA ASP A 64 -7.34 5.90 -9.18
C ASP A 64 -6.53 6.80 -8.23
N PHE A 65 -7.19 7.75 -7.55
CA PHE A 65 -6.61 8.53 -6.45
C PHE A 65 -6.71 7.84 -5.08
N SER A 66 -7.57 6.82 -4.98
CA SER A 66 -7.69 5.93 -3.82
C SER A 66 -6.34 5.45 -3.23
N PRO A 67 -5.32 5.09 -4.04
CA PRO A 67 -4.04 4.62 -3.53
C PRO A 67 -3.23 5.69 -2.79
N LEU A 68 -3.39 6.96 -3.14
CA LEU A 68 -2.69 8.05 -2.44
C LEU A 68 -3.14 8.13 -0.98
N ILE A 69 -4.44 8.05 -0.75
CA ILE A 69 -5.04 8.04 0.59
C ILE A 69 -4.71 6.73 1.32
N ALA A 70 -4.77 5.61 0.61
CA ALA A 70 -4.39 4.32 1.17
C ALA A 70 -2.93 4.33 1.67
N ILE A 71 -2.00 4.90 0.90
CA ILE A 71 -0.59 5.05 1.29
C ILE A 71 -0.45 5.97 2.51
N LEU A 72 -1.18 7.10 2.54
CA LEU A 72 -1.16 8.03 3.68
C LEU A 72 -1.62 7.35 4.97
N VAL A 73 -2.75 6.63 4.90
CA VAL A 73 -3.32 5.90 6.04
C VAL A 73 -2.36 4.80 6.50
N LEU A 74 -1.78 4.05 5.58
CA LEU A 74 -0.83 2.99 5.89
C LEU A 74 0.45 3.53 6.55
N ASN A 75 0.98 4.66 6.08
CA ASN A 75 2.14 5.32 6.68
C ASN A 75 1.83 5.83 8.08
N PHE A 76 0.64 6.42 8.27
CA PHE A 76 0.21 6.86 9.59
C PHE A 76 0.09 5.69 10.57
N LEU A 77 -0.57 4.60 10.16
CA LEU A 77 -0.67 3.36 10.93
C LEU A 77 0.70 2.79 11.30
N SER A 78 1.63 2.73 10.34
CA SER A 78 2.98 2.24 10.56
C SER A 78 3.72 3.10 11.59
N GLN A 79 3.69 4.43 11.45
CA GLN A 79 4.36 5.34 12.39
C GLN A 79 3.74 5.30 13.78
N SER A 80 2.40 5.27 13.87
CA SER A 80 1.70 5.16 15.15
C SER A 80 2.02 3.83 15.84
N PHE A 81 2.04 2.72 15.11
CA PHE A 81 2.40 1.42 15.64
C PHE A 81 3.83 1.39 16.18
N VAL A 82 4.79 1.88 15.39
CA VAL A 82 6.20 1.92 15.78
C VAL A 82 6.36 2.78 17.04
N ARG A 83 5.78 3.98 17.08
CA ARG A 83 5.84 4.87 18.26
C ARG A 83 5.22 4.23 19.49
N ALA A 84 4.05 3.60 19.37
CA ALA A 84 3.40 2.90 20.47
C ALA A 84 4.24 1.73 20.98
N ALA A 85 4.81 0.93 20.07
CA ALA A 85 5.64 -0.21 20.43
C ALA A 85 6.95 0.22 21.12
N PHE A 86 7.55 1.33 20.70
CA PHE A 86 8.70 1.92 21.39
C PHE A 86 8.34 2.52 22.75
N SER A 87 7.12 3.01 22.96
CA SER A 87 6.69 3.56 24.25
C SER A 87 6.42 2.51 25.35
N LEU A 88 6.32 1.24 24.96
CA LEU A 88 6.03 0.10 25.84
C LEU A 88 7.30 -0.68 26.25
N ILE A 89 8.47 -0.28 25.74
CA ILE A 89 9.78 -0.85 26.04
C ILE A 89 10.53 0.11 26.95
#